data_AF-A0A2C2UZT9-F1
#
_entry.id   AF-A0A2C2UZT9-F1
#
_cell.length_a   1.000
_cell.length_b   1.000
_cell.length_c   1.000
_cell.angle_alpha   90.00
_cell.angle_beta   90.00
_cell.angle_gamma   90.00
#
_symmetry.space_group_name_H-M   'P 1'
#
loop_
_entity.id
_entity.type
_entity.pdbx_description
1 polymer ?
#
loop_
_entity_poly.entity_id
_entity_poly.type
_entity_poly.pdbx_seq_one_letter_code
_entity_poly.pdbx_strand_id
1 'polypeptide(L)' 'MRNNDEKKRQKLINKLIFLNVYNKDDQKLYELPLSKLEYEYRRFKFQNHPHGEFGSIQWI' A
#
# COMPACT_ATOMS: atom_id res chain seq x y z
N MET A 1 4.64 -16.58 -16.66
CA MET A 1 4.25 -15.24 -16.18
C MET A 1 3.86 -15.30 -14.69
N ARG A 2 4.83 -15.47 -13.78
CA ARG A 2 4.59 -15.54 -12.32
C ARG A 2 5.66 -14.75 -11.52
N ASN A 3 6.87 -14.63 -12.08
CA ASN A 3 7.98 -13.88 -11.47
C ASN A 3 7.78 -12.37 -11.35
N ASN A 4 6.82 -11.77 -12.07
CA ASN A 4 6.63 -10.31 -12.03
C ASN A 4 5.77 -9.89 -10.84
N ASP A 5 4.77 -10.69 -10.51
CA ASP A 5 3.87 -10.46 -9.38
C ASP A 5 4.59 -10.60 -8.03
N GLU A 6 5.48 -11.57 -7.90
CA GLU A 6 6.31 -11.72 -6.70
C GLU A 6 7.26 -10.53 -6.50
N LYS A 7 7.88 -10.02 -7.58
CA LYS A 7 8.72 -8.81 -7.52
C LYS A 7 7.91 -7.58 -7.12
N LYS A 8 6.71 -7.42 -7.66
CA LYS A 8 5.78 -6.33 -7.27
C LYS A 8 5.38 -6.45 -5.80
N ARG A 9 5.07 -7.66 -5.35
CA ARG A 9 4.69 -7.95 -3.97
C ARG A 9 5.81 -7.60 -2.99
N GLN A 10 7.03 -8.05 -3.24
CA GLN A 10 8.19 -7.71 -2.42
C GLN A 10 8.45 -6.20 -2.38
N LYS A 11 8.30 -5.48 -3.49
CA LYS A 11 8.42 -4.02 -3.53
C LYS A 11 7.37 -3.32 -2.65
N LEU A 12 6.12 -3.79 -2.69
CA LEU A 12 5.03 -3.26 -1.87
C LEU A 12 5.26 -3.52 -0.38
N ILE A 13 5.66 -4.74 -0.01
CA ILE A 13 6.01 -5.11 1.36
C ILE A 13 7.11 -4.20 1.90
N ASN A 14 8.22 -4.05 1.14
CA ASN A 14 9.31 -3.17 1.55
C ASN A 14 8.86 -1.72 1.73
N LYS A 15 8.01 -1.20 0.85
CA LYS A 15 7.44 0.16 0.99
C LYS A 15 6.58 0.29 2.25
N LEU A 16 5.75 -0.69 2.55
CA LEU A 16 4.89 -0.69 3.74
C LEU A 16 5.70 -0.74 5.05
N ILE A 17 6.79 -1.52 5.08
CA ILE A 17 7.73 -1.56 6.21
C ILE A 17 8.47 -0.22 6.32
N PHE A 18 8.96 0.33 5.19
CA PHE A 18 9.68 1.60 5.16
C PHE A 18 8.83 2.77 5.64
N LEU A 19 7.55 2.78 5.27
CA LEU A 19 6.57 3.77 5.72
C LEU A 19 6.09 3.53 7.17
N ASN A 20 6.67 2.54 7.86
CA ASN A 20 6.32 2.13 9.22
C ASN A 20 4.82 1.79 9.41
N VAL A 21 4.13 1.42 8.32
CA VAL A 21 2.73 0.97 8.37
C VAL A 21 2.62 -0.39 9.04
N TYR A 22 3.62 -1.23 8.77
CA TYR A 22 3.75 -2.58 9.31
C TYR A 22 5.16 -2.81 9.83
N ASN A 23 5.27 -3.58 10.91
CA ASN A 23 6.57 -4.00 11.43
C ASN A 23 7.17 -5.06 10.52
N LYS A 24 8.51 -5.02 10.35
CA LYS A 24 9.23 -6.08 9.60
C LYS A 24 9.06 -7.47 10.21
N ASP A 25 8.80 -7.52 11.51
CA ASP A 25 8.54 -8.73 12.30
C ASP A 25 7.09 -9.21 12.19
N ASP A 26 6.21 -8.40 11.58
CA ASP A 26 4.82 -8.78 11.40
C ASP A 26 4.73 -9.79 10.25
N GLN A 27 4.89 -11.07 10.60
CA GLN A 27 4.90 -12.19 9.64
C GLN A 27 3.65 -12.19 8.76
N LYS A 28 2.53 -11.66 9.28
CA LYS A 28 1.26 -11.52 8.57
C LYS A 28 1.39 -10.67 7.30
N LEU A 29 2.31 -9.70 7.26
CA LEU A 29 2.57 -8.87 6.08
C LEU A 29 3.03 -9.71 4.87
N TYR A 30 3.83 -10.75 5.12
CA TYR A 30 4.30 -11.70 4.10
C TYR A 30 3.27 -12.79 3.79
N GLU A 31 2.19 -12.88 4.55
CA GLU A 31 1.04 -13.74 4.26
C GLU A 31 -0.05 -12.99 3.47
N LEU A 32 -0.01 -11.65 3.47
CA LEU A 32 -1.01 -10.85 2.76
C LEU A 32 -0.93 -11.06 1.23
N PRO A 33 -2.09 -11.14 0.55
CA PRO A 33 -2.15 -11.15 -0.90
C PRO A 33 -1.82 -9.76 -1.46
N LEU A 34 -1.38 -9.72 -2.73
CA LEU A 34 -0.98 -8.48 -3.41
C LEU A 34 -2.05 -7.39 -3.33
N SER A 35 -3.33 -7.73 -3.58
CA SER A 35 -4.44 -6.78 -3.50
C SER A 35 -4.60 -6.13 -2.13
N LYS A 36 -4.31 -6.87 -1.05
CA LYS A 36 -4.39 -6.32 0.32
C LYS A 36 -3.22 -5.36 0.57
N LEU A 37 -2.01 -5.73 0.15
CA LEU A 37 -0.83 -4.86 0.24
C LEU A 37 -1.04 -3.55 -0.53
N GLU A 38 -1.63 -3.61 -1.73
CA GLU A 38 -1.97 -2.41 -2.51
C GLU A 38 -3.03 -1.55 -1.83
N TYR A 39 -4.07 -2.16 -1.27
CA TYR A 39 -5.10 -1.45 -0.52
C TYR A 39 -4.52 -0.70 0.69
N GLU A 40 -3.71 -1.37 1.51
CA GLU A 40 -3.08 -0.76 2.69
C GLU A 40 -2.13 0.37 2.29
N TYR A 41 -1.35 0.19 1.22
CA TYR A 41 -0.47 1.25 0.72
C TYR A 41 -1.26 2.47 0.24
N ARG A 42 -2.37 2.26 -0.50
CA ARG A 42 -3.24 3.33 -0.98
C ARG A 42 -3.96 4.03 0.18
N ARG A 43 -4.45 3.26 1.15
CA ARG A 43 -5.12 3.76 2.35
C ARG A 43 -4.15 4.56 3.22
N PHE A 44 -2.93 4.08 3.42
CA PHE A 44 -1.88 4.81 4.14
C PHE A 44 -1.54 6.13 3.43
N LYS A 45 -1.35 6.11 2.10
CA LYS A 45 -1.12 7.31 1.30
C LYS A 45 -2.27 8.32 1.39
N PHE A 46 -3.51 7.85 1.45
CA PHE A 46 -4.69 8.70 1.61
C PHE A 46 -4.79 9.30 3.01
N GLN A 47 -4.59 8.48 4.05
CA GLN A 47 -4.66 8.93 5.45
C GLN A 47 -3.50 9.85 5.87
N ASN A 48 -2.30 9.66 5.31
CA ASN A 48 -1.13 10.50 5.58
C ASN A 48 -1.02 11.68 4.62
N HIS A 49 -1.99 11.89 3.72
CA HIS A 49 -2.06 13.12 2.95
C HIS A 49 -2.71 14.19 3.82
N PRO A 50 -1.99 15.25 4.22
CA PRO A 50 -2.53 16.29 5.11
C PRO A 50 -3.74 17.02 4.50
N HIS A 51 -3.93 16.93 3.18
CA HIS A 51 -5.18 17.27 2.51
C HIS A 51 -5.12 16.71 1.09
N GLY A 52 -5.69 15.52 0.87
CA GLY A 52 -6.01 15.03 -0.47
C GLY A 52 -7.38 15.52 -0.87
N GLU A 53 -7.51 16.84 -1.01
CA GLU A 53 -8.55 17.54 -1.75
C GLU A 53 -9.91 16.83 -1.85
N PHE A 54 -10.77 17.12 -0.88
CA PHE A 54 -12.21 17.26 -1.11
C PHE A 54 -12.45 18.49 -2.01
N GLY A 55 -11.87 18.46 -3.20
CA GLY A 55 -11.81 19.53 -4.19
C GLY A 55 -11.28 18.89 -5.46
N SER A 56 -12.08 18.12 -6.18
CA SER A 56 -12.96 18.75 -7.17
C SER A 56 -14.10 17.79 -7.48
N ILE A 57 -15.25 18.01 -6.84
CA ILE A 57 -16.51 17.63 -7.46
C ILE A 57 -16.77 18.71 -8.51
N GLN A 58 -16.37 18.49 -9.75
CA GLN A 58 -16.94 19.21 -10.90
C GLN A 58 -17.91 18.27 -11.59
N TRP A 59 -19.18 18.35 -11.18
CA TRP A 59 -20.29 18.02 -12.06
C TRP A 59 -20.61 19.29 -12.86
N ILE A 60 -20.17 19.35 -14.12
CA ILE A 60 -20.82 20.15 -15.16
C ILE A 60 -21.48 19.17 -16.12
#